data_AF-A3C133-F1
#
_entry.id   AF-A3C133-F1
#
_cell.length_a   1.000
_cell.length_b   1.000
_cell.length_c   1.000
_cell.angle_alpha   90.00
_cell.angle_beta   90.00
_cell.angle_gamma   90.00
#
_symmetry.space_group_name_H-M   'P 1'
#
loop_
_entity.id
_entity.type
_entity.pdbx_description
1 polymer ?
#
loop_
_entity_poly.entity_id
_entity_poly.type
_entity_poly.pdbx_seq_one_letter_code
_entity_poly.pdbx_strand_id
1 'polypeptide(L)' 'MVAKAACLPSAAAVALLLLAAAAAAGFAGATEYTVGDSEGWTIGPSYLAWSTKYNFTAGDTLGS' A
#
# COMPACT_ATOMS: atom_id res chain seq x y z
N MET A 1 1.61 -45.84 3.17
CA MET A 1 1.89 -44.39 3.25
C MET A 1 3.08 -44.13 2.34
N VAL A 2 2.89 -43.48 1.19
CA VAL A 2 4.01 -43.09 0.31
C VAL A 2 4.27 -41.62 0.56
N ALA A 3 5.43 -41.28 1.12
CA ALA A 3 5.86 -39.90 1.23
C ALA A 3 6.00 -39.34 -0.19
N LYS A 4 5.15 -38.36 -0.53
CA LYS A 4 5.21 -37.67 -1.81
C LYS A 4 6.51 -36.89 -1.83
N ALA A 5 7.49 -37.35 -2.61
CA ALA A 5 8.73 -36.62 -2.85
C ALA A 5 8.35 -35.29 -3.49
N ALA A 6 8.42 -34.21 -2.72
CA ALA A 6 8.30 -32.87 -3.25
C ALA A 6 9.52 -32.64 -4.15
N CYS A 7 9.30 -32.51 -5.46
CA CYS A 7 10.32 -32.07 -6.39
C CYS A 7 10.78 -30.68 -5.93
N LEU A 8 12.04 -30.54 -5.49
CA LEU A 8 12.55 -29.23 -5.10
C LEU A 8 12.43 -28.30 -6.33
N PRO A 9 11.86 -27.09 -6.18
CA PRO A 9 11.81 -26.15 -7.28
C PRO A 9 13.25 -25.86 -7.74
N SER A 10 13.45 -25.87 -9.06
CA SER A 10 14.74 -25.48 -9.65
C SER A 10 15.15 -24.08 -9.15
N ALA A 11 16.45 -23.83 -9.01
CA ALA A 11 16.98 -22.52 -8.57
C ALA A 11 16.40 -21.36 -9.40
N ALA A 12 16.13 -21.58 -10.69
CA ALA A 12 15.46 -20.61 -11.56
C ALA A 12 14.01 -20.31 -11.14
N ALA A 13 13.26 -21.32 -10.73
CA ALA A 13 11.89 -21.15 -10.25
C ALA A 13 11.85 -20.40 -8.92
N VAL A 14 12.80 -20.66 -8.02
CA VAL A 14 12.96 -19.92 -6.76
C VAL A 14 13.33 -18.46 -7.03
N ALA A 15 14.28 -18.20 -7.93
CA ALA A 15 14.68 -16.85 -8.30
C ALA A 15 13.53 -16.04 -8.92
N LEU A 16 12.74 -16.66 -9.80
CA LEU A 16 11.58 -16.01 -10.41
C LEU A 16 10.50 -15.65 -9.38
N LEU A 17 10.26 -16.54 -8.41
CA LEU A 17 9.30 -16.29 -7.32
C LEU A 17 9.76 -15.12 -6.43
N LEU A 18 11.06 -15.06 -6.13
CA LEU A 18 11.65 -13.96 -5.35
C LEU A 18 11.57 -12.62 -6.09
N LEU A 19 11.82 -12.61 -7.41
CA LEU A 19 11.64 -11.41 -8.23
C LEU A 19 10.18 -10.95 -8.27
N ALA A 20 9.23 -11.87 -8.44
CA ALA A 20 7.81 -11.55 -8.46
C ALA A 20 7.32 -11.00 -7.10
N ALA A 21 7.77 -11.58 -5.99
CA ALA A 21 7.46 -11.10 -4.65
C ALA A 21 8.06 -9.70 -4.38
N ALA A 22 9.29 -9.46 -4.84
CA ALA A 22 9.94 -8.15 -4.73
C ALA A 22 9.22 -7.07 -5.58
N ALA A 23 8.76 -7.42 -6.78
CA ALA A 23 8.01 -6.50 -7.64
C ALA A 23 6.64 -6.12 -7.04
N ALA A 24 5.98 -7.04 -6.33
CA ALA A 24 4.72 -6.77 -5.65
C ALA A 24 4.89 -5.86 -4.42
N ALA A 25 6.05 -5.87 -3.77
CA ALA A 25 6.32 -5.06 -2.58
C ALA A 25 6.45 -3.54 -2.86
N GLY A 26 6.60 -3.15 -4.13
CA GLY A 26 6.78 -1.74 -4.54
C GLY A 26 5.49 -0.97 -4.81
N PHE A 27 4.34 -1.64 -4.92
CA PHE A 27 3.05 -0.97 -5.10
C PHE A 27 2.44 -0.64 -3.74
N ALA A 28 2.98 0.40 -3.08
CA ALA A 28 2.20 1.11 -2.09
C ALA A 28 1.01 1.74 -2.84
N GLY A 29 -0.20 1.24 -2.59
CA GLY A 29 -1.40 1.76 -3.21
C GLY A 29 -1.60 3.23 -2.82
N ALA A 30 -1.89 4.08 -3.80
CA ALA A 30 -2.30 5.46 -3.55
C ALA A 30 -3.54 5.48 -2.64
N THR A 31 -3.51 6.34 -1.63
CA THR A 31 -4.61 6.56 -0.70
C THR A 31 -5.31 7.88 -1.03
N GLU A 32 -6.63 7.87 -1.01
CA GLU A 32 -7.43 9.09 -1.08
C GLU A 32 -7.80 9.55 0.33
N TYR A 33 -7.55 10.82 0.63
CA TYR A 33 -7.90 11.46 1.90
C TYR A 33 -8.97 12.53 1.70
N THR A 34 -10.05 12.44 2.47
CA THR A 34 -11.11 13.46 2.51
C THR A 34 -10.65 14.66 3.33
N VAL A 35 -10.60 15.84 2.71
CA VAL A 35 -10.14 17.05 3.38
C VAL A 35 -11.18 17.53 4.40
N GLY A 36 -10.75 17.64 5.66
CA GLY A 36 -11.62 18.01 6.77
C GLY A 36 -12.49 16.88 7.31
N ASP A 37 -12.33 15.64 6.80
CA ASP A 37 -13.11 14.46 7.20
C ASP A 37 -14.63 14.75 7.21
N SER A 38 -15.30 14.53 8.34
CA SER A 38 -16.72 14.82 8.54
C SER A 38 -17.06 16.30 8.53
N GLU A 39 -16.09 17.19 8.78
CA GLU A 39 -16.29 18.64 8.74
C GLU A 39 -16.23 19.19 7.30
N GLY A 40 -15.55 18.48 6.40
CA GLY A 40 -15.42 18.82 4.99
C GLY A 40 -14.57 20.07 4.71
N TRP A 41 -14.68 20.57 3.48
CA TRP A 41 -13.99 21.78 3.02
C TRP A 41 -14.84 23.04 3.26
N THR A 42 -14.67 23.67 4.42
CA THR A 42 -15.44 24.81 4.91
C THR A 42 -14.60 25.75 5.79
N ILE A 43 -15.18 26.87 6.23
CA ILE A 43 -14.54 27.80 7.16
C ILE A 43 -14.81 27.35 8.60
N GLY A 44 -13.77 27.31 9.44
CA GLY A 44 -13.87 26.94 10.86
C GLY A 44 -12.95 25.80 11.30
N PRO A 45 -12.87 24.67 10.56
CA PRO A 45 -11.97 23.57 10.85
C PRO A 45 -10.50 23.99 10.89
N SER A 46 -9.70 23.33 11.73
CA SER A 46 -8.25 23.45 11.66
C SER A 46 -7.68 22.46 10.64
N TYR A 47 -7.40 22.92 9.43
CA TYR A 47 -6.76 22.10 8.40
C TYR A 47 -5.32 21.71 8.74
N LEU A 48 -4.65 22.49 9.60
CA LEU A 48 -3.36 22.09 10.17
C LEU A 48 -3.54 20.84 11.03
N ALA A 49 -4.50 20.85 11.98
CA ALA A 49 -4.79 19.69 12.81
C ALA A 49 -5.25 18.50 11.97
N TRP A 50 -6.06 18.72 10.94
CA TRP A 50 -6.46 17.66 10.00
C TRP A 50 -5.24 17.02 9.33
N SER A 51 -4.35 17.83 8.74
CA SER A 51 -3.19 17.33 7.99
C SER A 51 -2.21 16.54 8.86
N THR A 52 -2.08 16.89 10.14
CA THR A 52 -1.17 16.20 11.08
C THR A 52 -1.61 14.79 11.48
N LYS A 53 -2.84 14.37 11.14
CA LYS A 53 -3.33 13.01 11.42
C LYS A 53 -2.82 11.97 10.43
N TYR A 54 -2.32 12.41 9.26
CA TYR A 54 -2.02 11.52 8.14
C TYR A 54 -0.54 11.62 7.73
N ASN A 55 -0.04 10.53 7.14
CA ASN A 55 1.25 10.50 6.50
C ASN A 55 1.03 10.39 4.99
N PHE A 56 1.24 11.50 4.28
CA PHE A 56 1.08 11.54 2.83
C PHE A 56 2.31 10.99 2.13
N THR A 57 2.09 10.19 1.10
CA THR A 57 3.11 9.63 0.23
C THR A 57 2.85 10.02 -1.22
N ALA A 58 3.88 9.91 -2.06
CA ALA A 58 3.75 10.24 -3.47
C ALA A 58 2.77 9.27 -4.16
N GLY A 59 1.73 9.84 -4.78
CA GLY A 59 0.65 9.09 -5.41
C GLY A 59 -0.69 9.26 -4.72
N ASP A 60 -0.71 9.68 -3.46
CA ASP A 60 -1.94 9.96 -2.71
C ASP A 60 -2.71 11.15 -3.29
N THR A 61 -4.03 11.14 -3.10
CA THR A 61 -4.95 12.20 -3.55
C THR A 61 -5.71 12.82 -2.40
N LEU A 62 -6.09 14.08 -2.57
CA LEU A 62 -6.93 14.82 -1.64
C LEU A 62 -8.27 15.12 -2.31
N GLY A 63 -9.36 14.70 -1.67
CA GLY A 63 -10.74 14.84 -2.17
C GLY A 63 -11.65 15.57 -1.18
N SER A 64 -12.88 15.83 -1.61
CA SER A 64 -13.93 16.52 -0.84
C SER A 64 -15.00 15.59 -0.33
#